data_AF-B1ZTZ4-F1
#
_entry.id   AF-B1ZTZ4-F1
#
_cell.length_a   1.000
_cell.length_b   1.000
_cell.length_c   1.000
_cell.angle_alpha   90.00
_cell.angle_beta   90.00
_cell.angle_gamma   90.00
#
_symmetry.space_group_name_H-M   'P 1'
#
loop_
_entity.id
_entity.type
_entity.pdbx_description
1 polymer ?
#
loop_
_entity_poly.entity_id
_entity_poly.type
_entity_poly.pdbx_seq_one_letter_code
_entity_poly.pdbx_strand_id
1 'polypeptide(L)'
;MIFVYQDDGSLCAMESVAQANRHYEAIDVENAEYTFLDDSGRVLKPVFRAPTKKKWLFFFSITDPGPFTLEPTDERREDLLGRLRSGEIPIDRGPTSVRTLDELRQAAPQLFSP
;
A
#
# COMPACT_ATOMS: atom_id res chain seq x y z
N MET A 1 -9.00 1.85 6.27
CA MET A 1 -7.82 2.52 5.66
C MET A 1 -6.91 1.46 5.05
N ILE A 2 -5.97 1.85 4.21
CA ILE A 2 -4.95 0.97 3.64
C ILE A 2 -3.59 1.53 4.04
N PHE A 3 -2.69 0.67 4.51
CA PHE A 3 -1.34 1.04 4.89
C PHE A 3 -0.37 0.41 3.90
N VAL A 4 0.54 1.21 3.37
CA VAL A 4 1.44 0.77 2.31
C VAL A 4 2.86 0.89 2.82
N TYR A 5 3.52 -0.25 3.00
CA TYR A 5 4.95 -0.30 3.26
C TYR A 5 5.68 -0.23 1.92
N GLN A 6 6.57 0.73 1.81
CA GLN A 6 7.36 1.02 0.63
C GLN A 6 8.73 0.31 0.70
N ASP A 7 9.39 0.17 -0.44
CA ASP A 7 10.71 -0.43 -0.56
C ASP A 7 11.80 0.35 0.21
N ASP A 8 11.64 1.68 0.31
CA ASP A 8 12.46 2.58 1.11
C ASP A 8 12.30 2.39 2.63
N GLY A 9 11.40 1.49 3.04
CA GLY A 9 11.14 1.12 4.43
C GLY A 9 10.20 2.07 5.16
N SER A 10 9.58 3.04 4.49
CA SER A 10 8.57 3.92 5.04
C SER A 10 7.15 3.32 4.96
N LEU A 11 6.23 3.93 5.71
CA LEU A 11 4.80 3.60 5.66
C LEU A 11 4.00 4.82 5.22
N CYS A 12 3.13 4.62 4.24
CA CYS A 12 2.16 5.60 3.79
C CYS A 12 0.72 5.12 4.07
N ALA A 13 -0.14 6.01 4.57
CA ALA A 13 -1.55 5.71 4.82
C ALA A 13 -2.44 6.24 3.69
N MET A 14 -3.42 5.43 3.28
CA MET A 14 -4.39 5.68 2.23
C MET A 14 -5.83 5.47 2.75
N GLU A 15 -6.77 6.27 2.26
CA GLU A 15 -8.19 6.17 2.61
C GLU A 15 -8.91 5.07 1.83
N SER A 16 -8.50 4.81 0.59
CA SER A 16 -9.21 3.91 -0.31
C SER A 16 -8.33 3.32 -1.40
N VAL A 17 -8.79 2.21 -1.98
CA VAL A 17 -8.16 1.58 -3.15
C VAL A 17 -8.08 2.55 -4.32
N ALA A 18 -9.08 3.42 -4.50
CA ALA A 18 -9.08 4.44 -5.53
C ALA A 18 -7.98 5.49 -5.33
N GLN A 19 -7.62 5.81 -4.09
CA GLN A 19 -6.49 6.69 -3.78
C GLN A 19 -5.16 5.98 -4.04
N ALA A 20 -5.04 4.71 -3.66
CA ALA A 20 -3.85 3.89 -3.96
C ALA A 20 -3.61 3.80 -5.48
N ASN A 21 -4.65 3.58 -6.28
CA ASN A 21 -4.57 3.57 -7.75
C ASN A 21 -4.13 4.91 -8.38
N ARG A 22 -4.29 6.03 -7.68
CA ARG A 22 -3.81 7.34 -8.16
C ARG A 22 -2.38 7.65 -7.72
N HIS A 23 -1.92 6.99 -6.66
CA HIS A 23 -0.64 7.30 -6.01
C HIS A 23 0.47 6.34 -6.44
N TYR A 24 0.13 5.08 -6.74
CA TYR A 24 1.09 4.04 -7.12
C TYR A 24 0.90 3.63 -8.58
N GLU A 25 2.01 3.41 -9.28
CA GLU A 25 1.96 2.83 -10.61
C GLU A 25 1.58 1.35 -10.51
N ALA A 26 0.65 0.93 -11.36
CA ALA A 26 0.14 -0.43 -11.33
C ALA A 26 1.22 -1.49 -11.62
N ILE A 27 2.28 -1.11 -12.36
CA ILE A 27 3.41 -1.99 -12.66
C ILE A 27 4.30 -2.24 -11.43
N ASP A 28 4.56 -1.22 -10.61
CA ASP A 28 5.32 -1.35 -9.37
C ASP A 28 4.55 -2.19 -8.34
N VAL A 29 3.22 -2.03 -8.32
CA VAL A 29 2.30 -2.88 -7.53
C VAL A 29 2.35 -4.34 -8.01
N GLU A 30 2.35 -4.57 -9.33
CA GLU A 30 2.45 -5.91 -9.92
C GLU A 30 3.82 -6.56 -9.63
N ASN A 31 4.89 -5.77 -9.60
CA ASN A 31 6.25 -6.18 -9.25
C ASN A 31 6.47 -6.39 -7.74
N ALA A 32 5.42 -6.21 -6.91
CA ALA A 32 5.46 -6.37 -5.46
C ALA A 32 6.45 -5.44 -4.74
N GLU A 33 6.63 -4.21 -5.25
CA GLU A 33 7.44 -3.17 -4.60
C GLU A 33 6.76 -2.61 -3.32
N TYR A 34 5.47 -2.91 -3.15
CA TYR A 34 4.68 -2.44 -2.02
C TYR A 34 4.03 -3.59 -1.27
N THR A 35 3.96 -3.47 0.06
CA THR A 35 3.11 -4.33 0.90
C THR A 35 1.93 -3.54 1.42
N PHE A 36 0.72 -3.90 0.99
CA PHE A 36 -0.53 -3.28 1.44
C PHE A 36 -1.09 -4.04 2.63
N LEU A 37 -1.46 -3.33 3.70
CA LEU A 37 -2.18 -3.88 4.85
C LEU A 37 -3.53 -3.17 5.06
N ASP A 38 -4.50 -3.88 5.62
CA ASP A 38 -5.72 -3.28 6.18
C ASP A 38 -5.50 -2.73 7.61
N ASP A 39 -6.55 -2.17 8.21
CA ASP A 39 -6.51 -1.62 9.57
C ASP A 39 -6.33 -2.67 10.67
N SER A 40 -6.56 -3.95 10.36
CA SER A 40 -6.28 -5.05 11.25
C SER A 40 -4.84 -5.57 11.10
N GLY A 41 -4.09 -5.10 10.10
CA GLY A 41 -2.73 -5.54 9.80
C GLY A 41 -2.65 -6.79 8.92
N ARG A 42 -3.77 -7.18 8.27
CA ARG A 42 -3.77 -8.28 7.28
C ARG A 42 -3.25 -7.78 5.95
N VAL A 43 -2.52 -8.63 5.24
CA VAL A 43 -2.03 -8.33 3.91
C VAL A 43 -3.19 -8.24 2.94
N LEU A 44 -3.21 -7.18 2.15
CA LEU A 44 -4.11 -6.95 1.04
C LEU A 44 -3.38 -7.28 -0.26
N LYS A 45 -3.86 -8.29 -0.98
CA LYS A 45 -3.28 -8.70 -2.26
C LYS A 45 -3.85 -7.87 -3.42
N PRO A 46 -3.00 -7.30 -4.29
CA PRO A 46 -3.45 -6.69 -5.53
C PRO A 46 -4.06 -7.71 -6.49
N VAL A 47 -5.19 -7.36 -7.09
CA VAL A 47 -5.88 -8.16 -8.11
C VAL A 47 -6.13 -7.27 -9.32
N PHE A 48 -5.51 -7.64 -10.44
CA PHE A 48 -5.63 -6.93 -11.73
C PHE A 48 -6.71 -7.60 -12.58
N ARG A 49 -7.83 -6.92 -12.79
CA ARG A 49 -9.00 -7.48 -13.52
C ARG A 49 -8.97 -7.18 -15.02
N ALA A 50 -8.13 -6.27 -15.46
CA ALA A 50 -8.00 -5.91 -16.87
C ALA A 50 -6.68 -6.46 -17.44
N PRO A 51 -6.67 -7.00 -18.66
CA PRO A 51 -5.42 -7.30 -19.35
C PRO A 51 -4.68 -6.00 -19.62
N THR A 52 -3.39 -6.03 -19.31
CA THR A 52 -2.42 -4.96 -19.53
C THR A 52 -2.53 -4.42 -20.95
N LYS A 53 -2.90 -3.14 -21.10
CA LYS A 53 -3.03 -2.53 -22.43
C LYS A 53 -1.66 -2.12 -22.92
N LYS A 54 -1.13 -2.81 -23.94
CA LYS A 54 0.03 -2.34 -24.70
C LYS A 54 -0.38 -1.11 -25.51
N LYS A 55 0.05 0.08 -25.10
CA LYS A 55 -0.05 1.28 -25.93
C LYS A 55 1.22 1.36 -26.76
N TRP A 56 1.06 1.30 -28.08
CA TRP A 56 2.15 1.52 -29.03
C TRP A 56 2.26 3.03 -29.27
N LEU A 57 3.18 3.69 -28.55
CA LEU A 57 3.58 5.06 -28.86
C LEU A 57 4.99 4.98 -29.45
N PHE A 58 5.12 5.28 -30.75
CA PHE A 58 6.37 5.50 -31.50
C PHE A 58 7.63 4.88 -30.86
N PHE A 59 7.94 3.62 -31.23
CA PHE A 59 9.09 2.80 -30.79
C PHE A 59 9.12 2.30 -29.33
N PHE A 60 8.22 2.72 -28.44
CA PHE A 60 8.19 2.22 -27.05
C PHE A 60 6.83 1.56 -26.73
N SER A 61 6.88 0.34 -26.18
CA SER A 61 5.70 -0.37 -25.68
C SER A 61 5.50 -0.02 -24.22
N ILE A 62 4.59 0.91 -23.92
CA ILE A 62 4.18 1.17 -22.55
C ILE A 62 3.06 0.19 -22.21
N THR A 63 3.27 -0.56 -21.14
CA THR A 63 2.46 -1.67 -20.69
C THR A 63 1.82 -1.20 -19.39
N ASP A 64 0.57 -0.75 -19.44
CA ASP A 64 -0.17 -0.24 -18.27
C ASP A 64 -1.14 -1.34 -17.78
N PRO A 65 -0.90 -1.96 -16.60
CA PRO A 65 -1.76 -3.01 -16.04
C PRO A 65 -3.20 -2.55 -15.77
N GLY A 66 -3.46 -1.24 -15.85
CA GLY A 66 -4.74 -0.67 -15.48
C GLY A 66 -4.96 -0.72 -13.97
N PRO A 67 -6.15 -0.32 -13.49
CA PRO A 67 -6.39 -0.23 -12.06
C PRO A 67 -6.45 -1.60 -11.40
N PHE A 68 -5.95 -1.69 -10.17
CA PHE A 68 -6.02 -2.87 -9.31
C PHE A 68 -7.11 -2.74 -8.24
N THR A 69 -7.63 -3.88 -7.81
CA THR A 69 -8.37 -4.00 -6.54
C THR A 69 -7.47 -4.59 -5.47
N LEU A 70 -7.82 -4.42 -4.19
CA LEU A 70 -7.13 -5.03 -3.07
C LEU A 70 -8.06 -6.01 -2.37
N GLU A 71 -7.65 -7.27 -2.24
CA GLU A 71 -8.42 -8.32 -1.57
C GLU A 71 -7.69 -8.78 -0.31
N PRO A 72 -8.37 -8.90 0.84
CA PRO A 72 -7.73 -9.33 2.08
C PRO A 72 -7.29 -10.78 1.98
N THR A 73 -6.16 -11.06 2.63
CA THR A 73 -5.64 -12.41 2.83
C THR A 73 -5.71 -12.78 4.31
N ASP A 74 -5.44 -14.05 4.62
CA ASP A 74 -5.27 -14.52 6.01
C ASP A 74 -3.86 -14.24 6.56
N GLU A 75 -2.94 -13.74 5.73
CA GLU A 75 -1.58 -13.41 6.13
C GLU A 75 -1.54 -12.12 6.95
N ARG A 76 -0.77 -12.12 8.03
CA ARG A 76 -0.42 -10.94 8.82
C ARG A 76 1.09 -10.76 8.84
N ARG A 77 1.55 -9.53 8.62
CA ARG A 77 2.98 -9.18 8.65
C ARG A 77 3.38 -8.64 10.02
N GLU A 78 3.40 -9.51 11.02
CA GLU A 78 3.75 -9.14 12.40
C GLU A 78 5.17 -8.57 12.52
N ASP A 79 6.07 -8.89 11.58
CA ASP A 79 7.39 -8.27 11.47
C ASP A 79 7.29 -6.77 11.17
N LEU A 80 6.46 -6.39 10.19
CA LEU A 80 6.23 -4.98 9.82
C LEU A 80 5.45 -4.26 10.92
N LEU A 81 4.43 -4.90 11.48
CA LEU A 81 3.66 -4.33 12.59
C LEU A 81 4.52 -4.13 13.84
N GLY A 82 5.42 -5.06 14.15
CA GLY A 82 6.37 -4.93 15.25
C GLY A 82 7.27 -3.71 15.10
N ARG A 83 7.87 -3.53 13.91
CA ARG A 83 8.72 -2.38 13.58
C ARG A 83 7.94 -1.06 13.55
N LEU A 84 6.68 -1.08 13.11
CA LEU A 84 5.80 0.08 13.20
C LEU A 84 5.53 0.46 14.65
N ARG A 85 5.19 -0.52 15.50
CA ARG A 85 4.90 -0.32 16.93
C ARG A 85 6.13 0.20 17.69
N SER A 86 7.35 -0.22 17.33
CA SER A 86 8.59 0.29 17.91
C SER A 86 9.00 1.67 17.39
N GLY A 87 8.32 2.19 16.36
CA GLY A 87 8.63 3.48 15.75
C GLY A 87 9.85 3.46 14.83
N GLU A 88 10.32 2.29 14.42
CA GLU A 88 11.43 2.13 13.47
C GLU A 88 11.05 2.50 12.04
N ILE A 89 9.76 2.49 11.72
CA ILE A 89 9.23 2.75 10.39
C ILE A 89 8.80 4.21 10.30
N PRO A 90 9.46 5.03 9.45
CA PRO A 90 9.07 6.41 9.25
C PRO A 90 7.70 6.49 8.56
N ILE A 91 6.91 7.49 8.95
CA ILE A 91 5.62 7.77 8.33
C ILE A 91 5.84 8.75 7.18
N ASP A 92 5.60 8.29 5.95
CA ASP A 92 5.63 9.14 4.78
C ASP A 92 4.39 10.05 4.73
N ARG A 93 4.56 11.24 4.16
CA ARG A 93 3.54 12.29 4.16
C ARG A 93 2.37 11.99 3.24
N GLY A 94 2.46 11.05 2.30
CA GLY A 94 1.33 10.50 1.55
C GLY A 94 0.23 11.48 1.11
N PRO A 95 -0.96 10.96 0.80
CA PRO A 95 -2.12 11.78 0.45
C PRO A 95 -3.14 11.97 1.58
N THR A 96 -2.98 11.29 2.72
CA THR A 96 -3.83 11.46 3.91
C THR A 96 -3.32 12.57 4.82
N SER A 97 -3.90 12.80 6.00
CA SER A 97 -3.39 13.74 7.02
C SER A 97 -2.44 13.12 8.05
N VAL A 98 -2.21 11.81 7.98
CA VAL A 98 -1.34 11.09 8.92
C VAL A 98 0.13 11.42 8.64
N ARG A 99 0.83 12.00 9.61
CA ARG A 99 2.24 12.44 9.51
C ARG A 99 3.12 11.88 10.61
N THR A 100 2.52 11.39 11.69
CA THR A 100 3.22 10.90 12.86
C THR A 100 2.69 9.55 13.30
N LEU A 101 3.50 8.83 14.10
CA LEU A 101 3.09 7.56 14.68
C LEU A 101 1.88 7.70 15.62
N ASP A 102 1.77 8.84 16.33
CA ASP A 102 0.66 9.09 17.24
C ASP A 102 -0.65 9.34 16.47
N GLU A 103 -0.61 10.11 15.38
CA GLU A 103 -1.76 10.28 14.49
C GLU A 103 -2.16 8.95 13.85
N LEU A 104 -1.18 8.12 13.45
CA LEU A 104 -1.44 6.80 12.92
C LEU A 104 -2.12 5.90 13.97
N ARG A 105 -1.67 5.95 15.22
CA ARG A 105 -2.28 5.21 16.33
C ARG A 105 -3.71 5.64 16.61
N GLN A 106 -4.02 6.94 16.46
CA GLN A 106 -5.38 7.44 16.58
C GLN A 106 -6.27 7.00 15.41
N ALA A 107 -5.74 7.02 14.19
CA ALA A 107 -6.49 6.67 12.98
C ALA A 107 -6.73 5.15 12.84
N ALA A 108 -5.79 4.32 13.32
CA ALA A 108 -5.84 2.87 13.20
C ALA A 108 -5.31 2.17 14.46
N PRO A 109 -6.04 2.26 15.58
CA PRO A 109 -5.59 1.71 16.86
C PRO A 109 -5.35 0.19 16.81
N GLN A 110 -6.05 -0.53 15.94
CA GLN A 110 -5.94 -1.98 15.79
C GLN A 110 -4.57 -2.45 15.30
N LEU A 111 -3.80 -1.61 14.61
CA LEU A 111 -2.41 -1.92 14.23
C LEU A 111 -1.48 -2.00 15.45
N PHE A 112 -1.87 -1.38 16.57
CA PHE A 112 -1.09 -1.29 17.79
C PHE A 112 -1.60 -2.23 18.90
N SER A 113 -2.73 -2.89 18.66
CA SER A 113 -3.23 -3.94 19.54
C SER A 113 -2.32 -5.18 19.44
N PRO A 114 -2.00 -5.83 20.57
CA PRO A 114 -1.23 -7.08 20.62
C PRO A 114 -2.01 -8.27 20.06
#